data_AF-A0A2A3HEU5-F1
#
_entry.id   AF-A0A2A3HEU5-F1
#
_cell.length_a   1.000
_cell.length_b   1.000
_cell.length_c   1.000
_cell.angle_alpha   90.00
_cell.angle_beta   90.00
_cell.angle_gamma   90.00
#
_symmetry.space_group_name_H-M   'P 1'
#
loop_
_entity.id
_entity.type
_entity.pdbx_description
1 polymer ?
#
loop_
_entity_poly.entity_id
_entity_poly.type
_entity_poly.pdbx_seq_one_letter_code
_entity_poly.pdbx_strand_id
1 'polypeptide(L)'
;MDRVSDGSTINMRNEAPSAESVARRIEKLYPQKGCIEDSVQYVNYFSTIYEVEKNLEPDDEKIKKIFKRYFGYLNKNCKLRHYDEDVLAMEEHFVTGALKRKDITVAKAQNLRNDMRKGEILVDERDGKKYKTVKIGQQVWMAENLNHTLRGSHCYKESAANCRKYGQLYSWEYAIEVCPDGWHLPSVDDFRKLIETIGGKSAGKSLKSTTGWARQDGKDCNGTDDFGFSAQAAGGNFFFGGYGHMTKHTSFWSSTETKSEPAGPGLGDNVWAARMYIGSNDDCNEIVITSAITGYGINEFSVRCVKD
;
A
#
# COMPACT_ATOMS: atom_id res chain seq x y z
N MET A 1 20.56 -60.12 -10.86
CA MET A 1 20.87 -59.33 -9.65
C MET A 1 21.29 -57.95 -10.12
N ASP A 2 20.49 -56.98 -9.70
CA ASP A 2 20.61 -55.53 -9.89
C ASP A 2 22.01 -55.01 -9.46
N ARG A 3 22.51 -53.82 -9.86
CA ARG A 3 21.87 -52.50 -9.75
C ARG A 3 22.49 -51.44 -10.67
N VAL A 4 21.59 -50.67 -11.30
CA VAL A 4 21.46 -49.20 -11.31
C VAL A 4 22.69 -48.33 -11.60
N SER A 5 22.73 -47.79 -12.82
CA SER A 5 23.00 -46.36 -13.07
C SER A 5 22.04 -45.85 -14.15
N ASP A 6 21.17 -44.92 -13.82
CA ASP A 6 20.55 -44.03 -14.82
C ASP A 6 20.41 -42.66 -14.16
N GLY A 7 21.44 -41.85 -14.37
CA GLY A 7 21.30 -40.41 -14.32
C GLY A 7 20.48 -39.98 -15.52
N SER A 8 19.18 -39.79 -15.30
CA SER A 8 18.32 -39.13 -16.27
C SER A 8 18.48 -37.62 -16.09
N THR A 9 19.48 -37.10 -16.78
CA THR A 9 19.55 -35.70 -17.19
C THR A 9 18.19 -35.28 -17.75
N ILE A 10 17.54 -34.32 -17.09
CA ILE A 10 16.35 -33.66 -17.63
C ILE A 10 16.81 -32.90 -18.87
N ASN A 11 16.48 -33.45 -20.04
CA ASN A 11 16.73 -32.82 -21.32
C ASN A 11 15.84 -31.57 -21.43
N MET A 12 16.37 -30.42 -21.05
CA MET A 12 15.76 -29.12 -21.31
C MET A 12 15.82 -28.84 -22.82
N ARG A 13 14.92 -29.46 -23.58
CA ARG A 13 14.59 -28.97 -24.92
C ARG A 13 13.90 -27.62 -24.73
N ASN A 14 14.50 -26.57 -25.29
CA ASN A 14 13.95 -25.22 -25.44
C ASN A 14 12.77 -25.18 -26.42
N GLU A 15 11.82 -26.12 -26.30
CA GLU A 15 10.54 -26.05 -27.00
C GLU A 15 9.53 -25.43 -26.05
N ALA A 16 8.83 -24.39 -26.51
CA ALA A 16 7.70 -23.84 -25.78
C ALA A 16 6.72 -24.99 -25.41
N PRO A 17 6.31 -25.11 -24.14
CA PRO A 17 5.47 -26.23 -23.73
C PRO A 17 4.13 -26.19 -24.47
N SER A 18 3.64 -27.33 -24.98
CA SER A 18 2.34 -27.37 -25.66
C SER A 18 1.20 -27.02 -24.72
N ALA A 19 0.11 -26.42 -25.24
CA ALA A 19 -1.09 -26.07 -24.46
C ALA A 19 -1.62 -27.26 -23.64
N GLU A 20 -1.46 -28.48 -24.16
CA GLU A 20 -1.90 -29.74 -23.55
C GLU A 20 -1.00 -30.24 -22.41
N SER A 21 0.30 -29.95 -22.50
CA SER A 21 1.24 -30.19 -21.39
C SER A 21 0.94 -29.24 -20.24
N VAL A 22 0.69 -27.97 -20.55
CA VAL A 22 0.41 -26.97 -19.53
C VAL A 22 -0.96 -27.14 -18.89
N ALA A 23 -2.01 -27.45 -19.67
CA ALA A 23 -3.34 -27.75 -19.12
C ALA A 23 -3.27 -28.85 -18.05
N ARG A 24 -2.48 -29.92 -18.32
CA ARG A 24 -2.26 -31.01 -17.35
C ARG A 24 -1.48 -30.57 -16.12
N ARG A 25 -0.49 -29.68 -16.26
CA ARG A 25 0.24 -29.09 -15.11
C ARG A 25 -0.71 -28.25 -14.25
N ILE A 26 -1.52 -27.39 -14.87
CA ILE A 26 -2.51 -26.55 -14.21
C ILE A 26 -3.54 -27.41 -13.49
N GLU A 27 -4.05 -28.49 -14.09
CA GLU A 27 -5.01 -29.39 -13.43
C GLU A 27 -4.43 -30.11 -12.21
N LYS A 28 -3.13 -30.40 -12.19
CA LYS A 28 -2.44 -30.98 -11.02
C LYS A 28 -2.22 -29.96 -9.90
N LEU A 29 -1.99 -28.70 -10.28
CA LEU A 29 -1.76 -27.60 -9.35
C LEU A 29 -3.07 -26.97 -8.87
N TYR A 30 -4.17 -27.15 -9.61
CA TYR A 30 -5.46 -26.58 -9.28
C TYR A 30 -6.08 -27.30 -8.07
N PRO A 31 -6.45 -26.57 -7.01
CA PRO A 31 -7.16 -27.19 -5.89
C PRO A 31 -8.54 -27.67 -6.38
N GLN A 32 -8.73 -28.99 -6.45
CA GLN A 32 -9.95 -29.55 -7.03
C GLN A 32 -11.24 -29.15 -6.27
N LYS A 33 -11.15 -28.64 -5.03
CA LYS A 33 -12.29 -28.25 -4.18
C LYS A 33 -11.98 -27.16 -3.11
N GLY A 34 -11.03 -26.23 -3.34
CA GLY A 34 -10.67 -25.27 -2.28
C GLY A 34 -9.91 -24.04 -2.78
N CYS A 35 -9.52 -23.18 -1.84
CA CYS A 35 -8.60 -22.08 -2.09
C CYS A 35 -7.14 -22.56 -2.01
N ILE A 36 -6.26 -21.96 -2.79
CA ILE A 36 -4.80 -22.05 -2.64
C ILE A 36 -4.46 -21.29 -1.36
N GLU A 37 -4.07 -22.03 -0.33
CA GLU A 37 -3.75 -21.47 0.99
C GLU A 37 -2.24 -21.31 1.22
N ASP A 38 -1.42 -21.79 0.28
CA ASP A 38 0.04 -21.81 0.34
C ASP A 38 0.66 -20.97 -0.78
N SER A 39 1.60 -20.09 -0.43
CA SER A 39 2.28 -19.20 -1.38
C SER A 39 3.14 -19.97 -2.39
N VAL A 40 3.69 -21.13 -2.01
CA VAL A 40 4.49 -21.96 -2.94
C VAL A 40 3.60 -22.62 -4.00
N GLN A 41 2.46 -23.18 -3.60
CA GLN A 41 1.45 -23.69 -4.56
C GLN A 41 0.94 -22.59 -5.48
N TYR A 42 0.77 -21.39 -4.94
CA TYR A 42 0.36 -20.22 -5.70
C TYR A 42 1.42 -19.85 -6.74
N VAL A 43 2.66 -19.59 -6.34
CA VAL A 43 3.74 -19.22 -7.28
C VAL A 43 3.90 -20.27 -8.38
N ASN A 44 3.84 -21.57 -8.05
CA ASN A 44 3.93 -22.66 -9.03
C ASN A 44 2.75 -22.70 -10.02
N TYR A 45 1.53 -22.47 -9.54
CA TYR A 45 0.35 -22.43 -10.40
C TYR A 45 0.40 -21.25 -11.37
N PHE A 46 0.77 -20.07 -10.87
CA PHE A 46 0.76 -18.84 -11.65
C PHE A 46 1.98 -18.73 -12.58
N SER A 47 3.16 -19.22 -12.20
CA SER A 47 4.33 -19.26 -13.08
C SER A 47 4.05 -20.14 -14.30
N THR A 48 3.34 -21.24 -14.09
CA THR A 48 2.88 -22.14 -15.14
C THR A 48 1.90 -21.45 -16.10
N ILE A 49 1.03 -20.55 -15.62
CA ILE A 49 0.13 -19.77 -16.48
C ILE A 49 0.89 -18.65 -17.21
N TYR A 50 1.85 -18.00 -16.56
CA TYR A 50 2.67 -16.96 -17.17
C TYR A 50 3.53 -17.51 -18.33
N GLU A 51 4.09 -18.72 -18.18
CA GLU A 51 4.77 -19.44 -19.25
C GLU A 51 3.87 -19.63 -20.49
N VAL A 52 2.55 -19.80 -20.30
CA VAL A 52 1.57 -19.89 -21.39
C VAL A 52 1.38 -18.54 -22.06
N GLU A 53 1.11 -17.49 -21.28
CA GLU A 53 0.85 -16.15 -21.83
C GLU A 53 2.03 -15.62 -22.65
N LYS A 54 3.26 -15.98 -22.26
CA LYS A 54 4.48 -15.56 -22.95
C LYS A 54 4.80 -16.39 -24.20
N ASN A 55 4.49 -17.69 -24.21
CA ASN A 55 5.01 -18.61 -25.22
C ASN A 55 3.93 -19.26 -26.11
N LEU A 56 2.64 -19.06 -25.83
CA LEU A 56 1.54 -19.67 -26.58
C LEU A 56 0.58 -18.59 -27.11
N GLU A 57 0.06 -18.78 -28.33
CA GLU A 57 -0.84 -17.80 -28.94
C GLU A 57 -2.17 -17.69 -28.17
N PRO A 58 -2.69 -16.48 -27.92
CA PRO A 58 -3.92 -16.24 -27.15
C PRO A 58 -5.19 -16.84 -27.74
N ASP A 59 -5.16 -17.28 -29.00
CA ASP A 59 -6.36 -17.68 -29.73
C ASP A 59 -6.77 -19.14 -29.58
N ASP A 60 -5.93 -19.97 -28.95
CA ASP A 60 -6.26 -21.36 -28.62
C ASP A 60 -7.45 -21.43 -27.64
N GLU A 61 -8.53 -22.11 -28.05
CA GLU A 61 -9.75 -22.26 -27.25
C GLU A 61 -9.49 -22.90 -25.87
N LYS A 62 -8.52 -23.83 -25.76
CA LYS A 62 -8.16 -24.45 -24.48
C LYS A 62 -7.51 -23.44 -23.56
N ILE A 63 -6.66 -22.55 -24.09
CA ILE A 63 -6.03 -21.46 -23.33
C ILE A 63 -7.09 -20.46 -22.85
N LYS A 64 -8.03 -20.07 -23.72
CA LYS A 64 -9.18 -19.21 -23.34
C LYS A 64 -10.00 -19.84 -22.19
N LYS A 65 -10.24 -21.15 -22.25
CA LYS A 65 -10.96 -21.89 -21.20
C LYS A 65 -10.20 -21.94 -19.87
N ILE A 66 -8.87 -22.09 -19.92
CA ILE A 66 -7.99 -22.02 -18.74
C ILE A 66 -8.07 -20.65 -18.09
N PHE A 67 -7.90 -19.56 -18.85
CA PHE A 67 -8.03 -18.19 -18.34
C PHE A 67 -9.41 -17.92 -17.75
N LYS A 68 -10.49 -18.37 -18.39
CA LYS A 68 -11.86 -18.23 -17.86
C LYS A 68 -12.02 -18.94 -16.51
N ARG A 69 -11.44 -20.13 -16.35
CA ARG A 69 -11.47 -20.89 -15.09
C ARG A 69 -10.63 -20.22 -14.00
N TYR A 70 -9.50 -19.62 -14.38
CA TYR A 70 -8.64 -18.82 -13.52
C TYR A 70 -9.36 -17.57 -12.97
N PHE A 71 -9.94 -16.73 -13.84
CA PHE A 71 -10.69 -15.56 -13.37
C PHE A 71 -11.94 -15.96 -12.57
N GLY A 72 -12.55 -17.11 -12.89
CA GLY A 72 -13.59 -17.71 -12.07
C GLY A 72 -13.12 -18.09 -10.65
N TYR A 73 -11.85 -18.47 -10.49
CA TYR A 73 -11.24 -18.80 -9.20
C TYR A 73 -10.94 -17.54 -8.37
N LEU A 74 -10.31 -16.51 -8.95
CA LEU A 74 -10.09 -15.22 -8.27
C LEU A 74 -11.41 -14.62 -7.74
N ASN A 75 -12.51 -14.87 -8.45
CA ASN A 75 -13.84 -14.40 -8.07
C ASN A 75 -14.52 -15.16 -6.92
N LYS A 76 -13.96 -16.28 -6.43
CA LYS A 76 -14.58 -17.11 -5.37
C LYS A 76 -14.27 -16.65 -3.93
N ASN A 77 -13.76 -15.43 -3.72
CA ASN A 77 -13.31 -14.93 -2.42
C ASN A 77 -12.19 -15.78 -1.79
N CYS A 78 -11.35 -16.41 -2.60
CA CYS A 78 -10.17 -17.10 -2.12
C CYS A 78 -9.10 -16.09 -1.74
N LYS A 79 -9.04 -15.73 -0.45
CA LYS A 79 -8.02 -14.84 0.10
C LYS A 79 -6.70 -15.61 0.21
N LEU A 80 -5.70 -15.23 -0.56
CA LEU A 80 -4.34 -15.58 -0.21
C LEU A 80 -4.00 -14.93 1.13
N ARG A 81 -3.53 -15.73 2.08
CA ARG A 81 -3.11 -15.21 3.39
C ARG A 81 -1.81 -14.41 3.29
N HIS A 82 -1.02 -14.62 2.24
CA HIS A 82 0.23 -13.89 1.98
C HIS A 82 0.35 -13.47 0.51
N TYR A 83 0.16 -12.18 0.29
CA TYR A 83 0.48 -11.48 -0.95
C TYR A 83 1.92 -10.98 -0.86
N ASP A 84 2.92 -11.75 -1.30
CA ASP A 84 4.25 -11.18 -1.52
C ASP A 84 4.23 -10.27 -2.76
N GLU A 85 5.25 -9.43 -2.96
CA GLU A 85 5.34 -8.50 -4.10
C GLU A 85 5.21 -9.22 -5.45
N ASP A 86 5.83 -10.39 -5.58
CA ASP A 86 5.75 -11.22 -6.79
C ASP A 86 4.32 -11.68 -7.07
N VAL A 87 3.57 -12.03 -6.03
CA VAL A 87 2.17 -12.49 -6.14
C VAL A 87 1.28 -11.35 -6.62
N LEU A 88 1.42 -10.16 -6.03
CA LEU A 88 0.68 -8.97 -6.44
C LEU A 88 1.02 -8.55 -7.86
N ALA A 89 2.30 -8.56 -8.22
CA ALA A 89 2.77 -8.23 -9.57
C ALA A 89 2.22 -9.21 -10.61
N MET A 90 2.19 -10.50 -10.30
CA MET A 90 1.60 -11.52 -11.17
C MET A 90 0.09 -11.36 -11.32
N GLU A 91 -0.67 -11.17 -10.24
CA GLU A 91 -2.10 -10.92 -10.34
C GLU A 91 -2.41 -9.65 -11.13
N GLU A 92 -1.65 -8.58 -10.90
CA GLU A 92 -1.78 -7.33 -11.63
C GLU A 92 -1.47 -7.50 -13.13
N HIS A 93 -0.48 -8.32 -13.48
CA HIS A 93 -0.19 -8.70 -14.86
C HIS A 93 -1.42 -9.35 -15.52
N PHE A 94 -2.01 -10.35 -14.86
CA PHE A 94 -3.17 -11.05 -15.39
C PHE A 94 -4.41 -10.17 -15.49
N VAL A 95 -4.69 -9.34 -14.48
CA VAL A 95 -5.79 -8.37 -14.51
C VAL A 95 -5.60 -7.40 -15.69
N THR A 96 -4.37 -6.93 -15.91
CA THR A 96 -4.04 -6.04 -17.03
C THR A 96 -4.20 -6.72 -18.38
N GLY A 97 -3.75 -7.98 -18.51
CA GLY A 97 -3.94 -8.79 -19.71
C GLY A 97 -5.41 -9.00 -20.05
N ALA A 98 -6.22 -9.39 -19.06
CA ALA A 98 -7.66 -9.58 -19.23
C ALA A 98 -8.40 -8.29 -19.62
N LEU A 99 -7.99 -7.15 -19.04
CA LEU A 99 -8.55 -5.86 -19.41
C LEU A 99 -8.23 -5.50 -20.87
N LYS A 100 -6.99 -5.72 -21.32
CA LYS A 100 -6.58 -5.50 -22.72
C LYS A 100 -7.37 -6.36 -23.70
N ARG A 101 -7.62 -7.63 -23.33
CA ARG A 101 -8.43 -8.57 -24.12
C ARG A 101 -9.94 -8.33 -24.03
N LYS A 102 -10.39 -7.41 -23.16
CA LYS A 102 -11.80 -7.12 -22.85
C LYS A 102 -12.54 -8.31 -22.21
N ASP A 103 -11.82 -9.21 -21.57
CA ASP A 103 -12.38 -10.36 -20.82
C ASP A 103 -13.09 -9.89 -19.53
N ILE A 104 -12.67 -8.74 -18.99
CA ILE A 104 -13.25 -8.09 -17.81
C ILE A 104 -13.47 -6.60 -18.07
N THR A 105 -14.38 -5.99 -17.31
CA THR A 105 -14.62 -4.54 -17.36
C THR A 105 -13.59 -3.77 -16.55
N VAL A 106 -13.41 -2.48 -16.86
CA VAL A 106 -12.57 -1.55 -16.07
C VAL A 106 -12.98 -1.55 -14.59
N ALA A 107 -14.28 -1.46 -14.32
CA ALA A 107 -14.82 -1.49 -12.96
C ALA A 107 -14.48 -2.79 -12.23
N LYS A 108 -14.54 -3.93 -12.93
CA LYS A 108 -14.19 -5.23 -12.34
C LYS A 108 -12.69 -5.33 -12.05
N ALA A 109 -11.85 -4.85 -12.96
CA ALA A 109 -10.40 -4.80 -12.75
C ALA A 109 -10.03 -3.95 -11.52
N GLN A 110 -10.69 -2.79 -11.34
CA GLN A 110 -10.48 -1.93 -10.18
C GLN A 110 -10.85 -2.64 -8.87
N ASN A 111 -12.01 -3.32 -8.84
CA ASN A 111 -12.43 -4.06 -7.64
C ASN A 111 -11.46 -5.18 -7.27
N LEU A 112 -10.97 -5.94 -8.25
CA LEU A 112 -9.96 -6.98 -8.00
C LEU A 112 -8.67 -6.39 -7.42
N ARG A 113 -8.16 -5.29 -8.00
CA ARG A 113 -6.98 -4.58 -7.47
C ARG A 113 -7.19 -4.10 -6.03
N ASN A 114 -8.36 -3.54 -5.74
CA ASN A 114 -8.70 -3.08 -4.40
C ASN A 114 -8.77 -4.26 -3.42
N ASP A 115 -9.37 -5.39 -3.81
CA ASP A 115 -9.48 -6.58 -2.96
C ASP A 115 -8.10 -7.20 -2.66
N MET A 116 -7.19 -7.21 -3.64
CA MET A 116 -5.81 -7.72 -3.50
C MET A 116 -4.97 -6.84 -2.56
N ARG A 117 -5.19 -5.53 -2.58
CA ARG A 117 -4.49 -4.55 -1.74
C ARG A 117 -5.11 -4.39 -0.36
N LYS A 118 -6.38 -4.75 -0.17
CA LYS A 118 -7.09 -4.58 1.09
C LYS A 118 -6.43 -5.39 2.21
N GLY A 119 -5.95 -4.71 3.24
CA GLY A 119 -5.41 -5.36 4.43
C GLY A 119 -6.49 -5.78 5.42
N GLU A 120 -6.07 -6.39 6.53
CA GLU A 120 -6.96 -6.72 7.64
C GLU A 120 -7.43 -5.47 8.36
N ILE A 121 -8.61 -5.51 8.97
CA ILE A 121 -9.06 -4.39 9.80
C ILE A 121 -8.18 -4.36 11.05
N LEU A 122 -7.46 -3.26 11.24
CA LEU A 122 -6.77 -2.97 12.50
C LEU A 122 -7.84 -2.64 13.54
N VAL A 123 -7.80 -3.31 14.67
CA VAL A 123 -8.60 -2.96 15.86
C VAL A 123 -7.61 -2.43 16.89
N ASP A 124 -7.80 -1.17 17.30
CA ASP A 124 -7.01 -0.57 18.38
C ASP A 124 -7.62 -1.02 19.70
N GLU A 125 -7.00 -1.98 20.39
CA GLU A 125 -7.51 -2.55 21.65
C GLU A 125 -7.60 -1.51 22.78
N ARG A 126 -6.90 -0.38 22.66
CA ARG A 126 -6.90 0.68 23.69
C ARG A 126 -8.23 1.44 23.73
N ASP A 127 -8.94 1.54 22.60
CA ASP A 127 -10.21 2.27 22.52
C ASP A 127 -11.30 1.61 21.65
N GLY A 128 -11.03 0.42 21.10
CA GLY A 128 -11.93 -0.36 20.26
C GLY A 128 -12.13 0.21 18.85
N LYS A 129 -11.42 1.28 18.45
CA LYS A 129 -11.56 1.85 17.11
C LYS A 129 -11.03 0.90 16.05
N LYS A 130 -11.71 0.91 14.91
CA LYS A 130 -11.39 0.07 13.76
C LYS A 130 -10.87 0.94 12.64
N TYR A 131 -9.73 0.57 12.09
CA TYR A 131 -9.06 1.26 11.00
C TYR A 131 -8.89 0.32 9.81
N LYS A 132 -9.21 0.82 8.63
CA LYS A 132 -8.86 0.14 7.38
C LYS A 132 -7.35 0.15 7.22
N THR A 133 -6.84 -0.91 6.62
CA THR A 133 -5.43 -1.02 6.24
C THR A 133 -5.32 -1.44 4.79
N VAL A 134 -4.13 -1.24 4.24
CA VAL A 134 -3.82 -1.52 2.84
C VAL A 134 -2.40 -2.03 2.73
N LYS A 135 -2.19 -3.07 1.92
CA LYS A 135 -0.89 -3.60 1.60
C LYS A 135 -0.33 -2.90 0.36
N ILE A 136 0.86 -2.31 0.50
CA ILE A 136 1.60 -1.63 -0.57
C ILE A 136 3.04 -2.16 -0.54
N GLY A 137 3.40 -2.92 -1.57
CA GLY A 137 4.64 -3.70 -1.56
C GLY A 137 4.63 -4.71 -0.42
N GLN A 138 5.72 -4.76 0.34
CA GLN A 138 5.84 -5.61 1.52
C GLN A 138 5.14 -5.02 2.76
N GLN A 139 4.83 -3.73 2.76
CA GLN A 139 4.35 -3.02 3.95
C GLN A 139 2.82 -2.99 4.03
N VAL A 140 2.28 -3.10 5.24
CA VAL A 140 0.87 -2.86 5.52
C VAL A 140 0.72 -1.50 6.20
N TRP A 141 -0.02 -0.61 5.57
CA TRP A 141 -0.25 0.76 6.03
C TRP A 141 -1.67 0.91 6.56
N MET A 142 -1.86 1.71 7.60
CA MET A 142 -3.19 2.26 7.87
C MET A 142 -3.66 3.05 6.64
N ALA A 143 -4.91 2.85 6.23
CA ALA A 143 -5.57 3.59 5.14
C ALA A 143 -6.32 4.84 5.65
N GLU A 144 -6.45 4.96 6.98
CA GLU A 144 -7.12 6.05 7.68
C GLU A 144 -6.13 6.66 8.69
N ASN A 145 -6.22 7.96 8.92
CA ASN A 145 -5.36 8.63 9.89
C ASN A 145 -5.74 8.21 11.31
N LEU A 146 -4.75 8.02 12.17
CA LEU A 146 -4.96 7.61 13.55
C LEU A 146 -5.77 8.67 14.31
N ASN A 147 -6.74 8.19 15.09
CA ASN A 147 -7.68 9.04 15.80
C ASN A 147 -7.80 8.59 17.26
N HIS A 148 -6.68 8.40 17.94
CA HIS A 148 -6.60 7.99 19.34
C HIS A 148 -6.31 9.20 20.23
N THR A 149 -7.10 9.42 21.28
CA THR A 149 -7.03 10.65 22.10
C THR A 149 -6.02 10.49 23.23
N LEU A 150 -5.03 11.38 23.26
CA LEU A 150 -3.99 11.50 24.29
C LEU A 150 -3.77 12.98 24.64
N ARG A 151 -2.92 13.26 25.64
CA ARG A 151 -2.68 14.63 26.13
C ARG A 151 -2.16 15.61 25.07
N GLY A 152 -1.37 15.15 24.09
CA GLY A 152 -0.90 15.99 22.97
C GLY A 152 -1.49 15.60 21.62
N SER A 153 -2.76 15.20 21.61
CA SER A 153 -3.51 14.99 20.38
C SER A 153 -4.64 16.04 20.25
N HIS A 154 -4.79 16.61 19.07
CA HIS A 154 -5.75 17.69 18.81
C HIS A 154 -6.54 17.46 17.53
N CYS A 155 -7.79 17.91 17.50
CA CYS A 155 -8.52 18.04 16.24
C CYS A 155 -8.02 19.27 15.49
N TYR A 156 -7.94 19.20 14.16
CA TYR A 156 -7.69 20.40 13.36
C TYR A 156 -8.73 21.49 13.69
N LYS A 157 -8.28 22.68 14.10
CA LYS A 157 -9.13 23.79 14.60
C LYS A 157 -10.07 23.40 15.75
N GLU A 158 -9.65 22.46 16.60
CA GLU A 158 -10.42 22.00 17.77
C GLU A 158 -11.85 21.52 17.44
N SER A 159 -12.05 21.05 16.21
CA SER A 159 -13.36 20.60 15.71
C SER A 159 -13.47 19.08 15.70
N ALA A 160 -14.40 18.54 16.49
CA ALA A 160 -14.70 17.11 16.49
C ALA A 160 -15.10 16.56 15.10
N ALA A 161 -15.68 17.40 14.23
CA ALA A 161 -15.98 17.03 12.85
C ALA A 161 -14.71 16.80 12.02
N ASN A 162 -13.67 17.58 12.26
CA ASN A 162 -12.38 17.39 11.61
C ASN A 162 -11.68 16.13 12.13
N CYS A 163 -11.75 15.83 13.42
CA CYS A 163 -11.26 14.55 13.95
C CYS A 163 -11.93 13.34 13.29
N ARG A 164 -13.26 13.36 13.16
CA ARG A 164 -14.00 12.28 12.49
C ARG A 164 -13.60 12.11 11.03
N LYS A 165 -13.25 13.21 10.35
CA LYS A 165 -12.90 13.20 8.93
C LYS A 165 -11.44 12.87 8.66
N TYR A 166 -10.53 13.46 9.43
CA TYR A 166 -9.09 13.54 9.14
C TYR A 166 -8.21 12.88 10.21
N GLY A 167 -8.79 12.35 11.28
CA GLY A 167 -8.05 11.91 12.47
C GLY A 167 -7.57 13.09 13.32
N GLN A 168 -6.76 12.76 14.33
CA GLN A 168 -6.13 13.75 15.19
C GLN A 168 -4.73 14.11 14.67
N LEU A 169 -4.28 15.30 15.06
CA LEU A 169 -2.91 15.75 14.91
C LEU A 169 -2.18 15.47 16.23
N TYR A 170 -0.91 15.09 16.15
CA TYR A 170 -0.10 14.75 17.31
C TYR A 170 1.19 15.56 17.28
N SER A 171 1.64 16.07 18.44
CA SER A 171 3.03 16.48 18.55
C SER A 171 3.93 15.25 18.46
N TRP A 172 5.17 15.45 18.01
CA TRP A 172 6.08 14.34 17.70
C TRP A 172 6.36 13.44 18.91
N GLU A 173 6.49 14.04 20.11
CA GLU A 173 6.72 13.31 21.37
C GLU A 173 5.64 12.27 21.68
N TYR A 174 4.38 12.50 21.29
CA TYR A 174 3.33 11.49 21.41
C TYR A 174 3.23 10.63 20.16
N ALA A 175 3.55 11.17 18.98
CA ALA A 175 3.50 10.43 17.72
C ALA A 175 4.39 9.18 17.74
N ILE A 176 5.55 9.24 18.40
CA ILE A 176 6.49 8.11 18.51
C ILE A 176 5.94 6.92 19.32
N GLU A 177 4.94 7.14 20.16
CA GLU A 177 4.35 6.11 21.05
C GLU A 177 2.88 5.81 20.74
N VAL A 178 2.24 6.55 19.84
CA VAL A 178 0.78 6.48 19.67
C VAL A 178 0.32 5.30 18.83
N CYS A 179 1.19 4.65 18.05
CA CYS A 179 0.77 3.52 17.24
C CYS A 179 0.36 2.30 18.11
N PRO A 180 -0.69 1.55 17.73
CA PRO A 180 -1.12 0.36 18.47
C PRO A 180 -0.05 -0.73 18.47
N ASP A 181 -0.14 -1.67 19.41
CA ASP A 181 0.78 -2.82 19.49
C ASP A 181 0.90 -3.58 18.15
N GLY A 182 2.13 -3.91 17.78
CA GLY A 182 2.44 -4.56 16.51
C GLY A 182 2.40 -3.64 15.28
N TRP A 183 2.21 -2.34 15.48
CA TRP A 183 2.34 -1.29 14.48
C TRP A 183 3.30 -0.21 14.98
N HIS A 184 3.98 0.48 14.07
CA HIS A 184 4.92 1.54 14.44
C HIS A 184 4.69 2.83 13.65
N LEU A 185 5.18 3.94 14.20
CA LEU A 185 5.26 5.20 13.48
C LEU A 185 6.32 5.05 12.37
N PRO A 186 5.99 5.33 11.10
CA PRO A 186 6.87 5.04 9.97
C PRO A 186 8.23 5.73 10.12
N SER A 187 9.30 5.02 9.83
CA SER A 187 10.63 5.61 9.65
C SER A 187 10.74 6.31 8.29
N VAL A 188 11.84 7.04 8.08
CA VAL A 188 12.16 7.56 6.75
C VAL A 188 12.32 6.44 5.73
N ASP A 189 12.87 5.29 6.15
CA ASP A 189 13.06 4.15 5.25
C ASP A 189 11.73 3.50 4.87
N ASP A 190 10.73 3.50 5.76
CA ASP A 190 9.37 3.05 5.43
C ASP A 190 8.74 3.96 4.38
N PHE A 191 8.87 5.28 4.52
CA PHE A 191 8.39 6.20 3.50
C PHE A 191 9.14 6.07 2.17
N ARG A 192 10.46 5.82 2.19
CA ARG A 192 11.24 5.58 0.97
C ARG A 192 10.75 4.33 0.24
N LYS A 193 10.62 3.20 0.95
CA LYS A 193 10.08 1.95 0.39
C LYS A 193 8.70 2.18 -0.24
N LEU A 194 7.78 2.83 0.49
CA LEU A 194 6.45 3.18 -0.02
C LEU A 194 6.52 3.97 -1.34
N ILE A 195 7.35 5.02 -1.39
CA ILE A 195 7.49 5.89 -2.57
C ILE A 195 8.14 5.12 -3.74
N GLU A 196 9.16 4.31 -3.47
CA GLU A 196 9.86 3.51 -4.46
C GLU A 196 8.95 2.44 -5.08
N THR A 197 8.19 1.70 -4.27
CA THR A 197 7.21 0.71 -4.73
C THR A 197 6.18 1.31 -5.70
N ILE A 198 5.82 2.59 -5.52
CA ILE A 198 4.81 3.27 -6.34
C ILE A 198 5.38 3.84 -7.65
N GLY A 199 6.70 4.03 -7.74
CA GLY A 199 7.36 4.62 -8.91
C GLY A 199 7.81 6.08 -8.72
N GLY A 200 8.06 6.51 -7.48
CA GLY A 200 8.74 7.77 -7.18
C GLY A 200 7.86 9.00 -7.42
N LYS A 201 8.15 9.78 -8.47
CA LYS A 201 7.53 11.10 -8.71
C LYS A 201 5.99 11.07 -8.89
N SER A 202 5.42 9.93 -9.26
CA SER A 202 3.97 9.73 -9.38
C SER A 202 3.26 9.48 -8.04
N ALA A 203 4.01 9.22 -6.95
CA ALA A 203 3.45 8.76 -5.69
C ALA A 203 2.52 9.80 -5.05
N GLY A 204 2.86 11.08 -5.13
CA GLY A 204 2.02 12.14 -4.55
C GLY A 204 0.61 12.19 -5.14
N LYS A 205 0.41 11.94 -6.44
CA LYS A 205 -0.95 11.83 -7.01
C LYS A 205 -1.64 10.52 -6.62
N SER A 206 -0.89 9.42 -6.64
CA SER A 206 -1.41 8.06 -6.50
C SER A 206 -1.83 7.71 -5.07
N LEU A 207 -1.22 8.36 -4.07
CA LEU A 207 -1.50 8.12 -2.64
C LEU A 207 -2.66 8.96 -2.09
N LYS A 208 -3.01 10.06 -2.76
CA LYS A 208 -4.08 10.97 -2.32
C LYS A 208 -5.45 10.34 -2.46
N SER A 209 -6.36 10.71 -1.55
CA SER A 209 -7.79 10.44 -1.69
C SER A 209 -8.36 11.02 -2.98
N THR A 210 -9.36 10.35 -3.54
CA THR A 210 -10.02 10.73 -4.80
C THR A 210 -10.87 12.00 -4.70
N THR A 211 -11.08 12.52 -3.49
CA THR A 211 -11.84 13.76 -3.22
C THR A 211 -11.23 14.52 -2.05
N GLY A 212 -11.65 15.78 -1.88
CA GLY A 212 -11.32 16.60 -0.71
C GLY A 212 -10.08 17.48 -0.86
N TRP A 213 -9.43 17.45 -2.02
CA TRP A 213 -8.30 18.31 -2.36
C TRP A 213 -8.80 19.53 -3.15
N ALA A 214 -8.49 20.73 -2.66
CA ALA A 214 -8.85 21.99 -3.30
C ALA A 214 -8.10 22.14 -4.63
N ARG A 215 -8.80 22.68 -5.63
CA ARG A 215 -8.18 23.06 -6.90
C ARG A 215 -7.10 24.12 -6.68
N GLN A 216 -6.05 24.08 -7.48
CA GLN A 216 -4.97 25.07 -7.47
C GLN A 216 -4.77 25.55 -8.91
N ASP A 217 -4.85 26.87 -9.14
CA ASP A 217 -4.70 27.47 -10.48
C ASP A 217 -5.54 26.81 -11.58
N GLY A 218 -6.78 26.45 -11.23
CA GLY A 218 -7.68 25.76 -12.15
C GLY A 218 -7.36 24.29 -12.41
N LYS A 219 -6.32 23.71 -11.81
CA LYS A 219 -5.97 22.27 -11.85
C LYS A 219 -6.80 21.48 -10.84
N ASP A 220 -7.29 20.31 -11.25
CA ASP A 220 -7.84 19.33 -10.30
C ASP A 220 -6.70 18.65 -9.53
N CYS A 221 -6.80 18.72 -8.21
CA CYS A 221 -5.76 18.26 -7.29
C CYS A 221 -6.19 17.05 -6.47
N ASN A 222 -7.34 16.46 -6.79
CA ASN A 222 -7.69 15.16 -6.22
C ASN A 222 -6.69 14.07 -6.65
N GLY A 223 -6.51 13.08 -5.78
CA GLY A 223 -5.72 11.91 -6.07
C GLY A 223 -6.42 10.90 -6.97
N THR A 224 -5.68 9.89 -7.37
CA THR A 224 -6.23 8.69 -8.01
C THR A 224 -6.46 7.56 -7.02
N ASP A 225 -5.84 7.64 -5.83
CA ASP A 225 -5.88 6.61 -4.79
C ASP A 225 -5.62 5.20 -5.32
N ASP A 226 -4.66 5.09 -6.26
CA ASP A 226 -4.44 3.85 -7.01
C ASP A 226 -4.10 2.69 -6.07
N PHE A 227 -3.48 2.99 -4.93
CA PHE A 227 -3.00 2.00 -3.97
C PHE A 227 -3.89 1.86 -2.73
N GLY A 228 -4.99 2.60 -2.62
CA GLY A 228 -5.89 2.54 -1.46
C GLY A 228 -5.30 3.13 -0.17
N PHE A 229 -4.25 3.94 -0.28
CA PHE A 229 -3.71 4.70 0.84
C PHE A 229 -4.68 5.81 1.25
N SER A 230 -5.38 6.45 0.33
CA SER A 230 -6.44 7.41 0.64
C SER A 230 -5.95 8.59 1.52
N ALA A 231 -4.77 9.16 1.26
CA ALA A 231 -4.27 10.32 2.00
C ALA A 231 -5.24 11.51 1.87
N GLN A 232 -5.83 11.94 2.98
CA GLN A 232 -6.75 13.05 3.02
C GLN A 232 -6.00 14.35 3.29
N ALA A 233 -6.40 15.45 2.65
CA ALA A 233 -5.81 16.78 2.84
C ALA A 233 -6.16 17.40 4.21
N ALA A 234 -5.63 16.83 5.29
CA ALA A 234 -5.89 17.19 6.68
C ALA A 234 -5.26 18.53 7.10
N GLY A 235 -4.25 19.01 6.36
CA GLY A 235 -3.41 20.12 6.79
C GLY A 235 -2.48 19.71 7.92
N GLY A 236 -2.23 20.64 8.84
CA GLY A 236 -1.48 20.43 10.07
C GLY A 236 -1.56 21.65 10.97
N ASN A 237 -1.05 21.53 12.19
CA ASN A 237 -0.73 22.66 13.04
C ASN A 237 0.76 22.95 12.88
N PHE A 238 1.12 24.18 12.57
CA PHE A 238 2.50 24.56 12.28
C PHE A 238 3.00 25.56 13.29
N PHE A 239 4.26 25.41 13.68
CA PHE A 239 4.92 26.39 14.53
C PHE A 239 4.87 27.79 13.90
N PHE A 240 4.50 28.81 14.68
CA PHE A 240 4.20 30.20 14.28
C PHE A 240 3.05 30.41 13.28
N GLY A 241 2.63 29.39 12.53
CA GLY A 241 1.56 29.47 11.53
C GLY A 241 0.17 29.04 12.03
N GLY A 242 0.10 28.28 13.12
CA GLY A 242 -1.15 27.67 13.60
C GLY A 242 -1.71 26.63 12.62
N TYR A 243 -3.03 26.40 12.69
CA TYR A 243 -3.72 25.48 11.76
C TYR A 243 -3.67 25.97 10.31
N GLY A 244 -3.00 25.21 9.44
CA GLY A 244 -2.75 25.59 8.06
C GLY A 244 -2.97 24.48 7.04
N HIS A 245 -3.11 24.90 5.78
CA HIS A 245 -3.06 24.06 4.57
C HIS A 245 -4.09 22.93 4.45
N MET A 246 -5.14 22.91 5.27
CA MET A 246 -6.28 21.99 5.06
C MET A 246 -6.81 22.12 3.63
N THR A 247 -7.23 20.99 3.04
CA THR A 247 -7.63 20.84 1.62
C THR A 247 -6.50 20.96 0.59
N LYS A 248 -5.28 21.38 0.96
CA LYS A 248 -4.17 21.52 -0.01
C LYS A 248 -2.97 20.62 0.28
N HIS A 249 -2.87 20.13 1.50
CA HIS A 249 -1.68 19.45 2.01
C HIS A 249 -2.07 18.44 3.09
N THR A 250 -1.25 17.42 3.27
CA THR A 250 -1.23 16.59 4.48
C THR A 250 0.20 16.25 4.86
N SER A 251 0.45 16.08 6.17
CA SER A 251 1.73 15.64 6.70
C SER A 251 1.57 14.43 7.61
N PHE A 252 2.55 13.55 7.55
CA PHE A 252 2.67 12.37 8.40
C PHE A 252 4.02 12.40 9.12
N TRP A 253 3.99 12.26 10.44
CA TRP A 253 5.21 12.16 11.24
C TRP A 253 6.00 10.91 10.89
N SER A 254 7.32 11.01 10.99
CA SER A 254 8.23 9.87 11.02
C SER A 254 8.80 9.67 12.42
N SER A 255 9.14 8.43 12.78
CA SER A 255 9.92 8.11 13.99
C SER A 255 11.40 8.49 13.88
N THR A 256 11.90 8.84 12.69
CA THR A 256 13.30 9.20 12.49
C THR A 256 13.60 10.62 12.96
N GLU A 257 14.39 10.74 14.02
CA GLU A 257 15.07 11.97 14.39
C GLU A 257 16.10 12.35 13.32
N THR A 258 16.14 13.62 12.91
CA THR A 258 17.06 14.10 11.87
C THR A 258 18.14 15.02 12.41
N LYS A 259 17.91 15.66 13.56
CA LYS A 259 18.85 16.59 14.18
C LYS A 259 18.49 16.80 15.65
N SER A 260 19.49 16.92 16.50
CA SER A 260 19.35 17.46 17.86
C SER A 260 20.39 18.56 18.07
N GLU A 261 19.98 19.69 18.64
CA GLU A 261 20.86 20.83 18.93
C GLU A 261 20.60 21.42 20.31
N PRO A 262 21.62 21.89 21.04
CA PRO A 262 21.42 22.54 22.33
C PRO A 262 20.50 23.76 22.23
N ALA A 263 19.42 23.81 23.03
CA ALA A 263 18.53 24.97 23.08
C ALA A 263 19.08 26.13 23.94
N GLY A 264 20.20 25.92 24.61
CA GLY A 264 20.87 26.90 25.48
C GLY A 264 21.11 26.37 26.90
N PRO A 265 21.86 27.09 27.74
CA PRO A 265 22.17 26.66 29.10
C PRO A 265 20.90 26.43 29.94
N GLY A 266 20.74 25.23 30.49
CA GLY A 266 19.61 24.88 31.35
C GLY A 266 18.32 24.49 30.62
N LEU A 267 18.34 24.35 29.29
CA LEU A 267 17.23 23.87 28.48
C LEU A 267 17.57 22.50 27.86
N GLY A 268 16.54 21.68 27.60
CA GLY A 268 16.70 20.44 26.82
C GLY A 268 17.00 20.72 25.34
N ASP A 269 17.48 19.73 24.61
CA ASP A 269 17.85 19.91 23.20
C ASP A 269 16.63 20.16 22.30
N ASN A 270 16.83 20.97 21.25
CA ASN A 270 15.92 21.15 20.14
C ASN A 270 16.04 19.96 19.19
N VAL A 271 15.08 19.06 19.27
CA VAL A 271 15.02 17.88 18.40
C VAL A 271 14.21 18.18 17.14
N TRP A 272 14.69 17.69 16.00
CA TRP A 272 14.01 17.72 14.71
C TRP A 272 13.74 16.29 14.27
N ALA A 273 12.56 16.06 13.70
CA ALA A 273 12.19 14.77 13.18
C ALA A 273 11.73 14.87 11.73
N ALA A 274 11.88 13.77 11.02
CA ALA A 274 11.40 13.67 9.67
C ALA A 274 9.87 13.64 9.62
N ARG A 275 9.33 14.11 8.50
CA ARG A 275 7.93 13.97 8.11
C ARG A 275 7.85 13.75 6.61
N MET A 276 6.84 13.03 6.17
CA MET A 276 6.44 13.01 4.77
C MET A 276 5.25 13.94 4.58
N TYR A 277 5.27 14.81 3.58
CA TYR A 277 4.10 15.58 3.18
C TYR A 277 3.71 15.33 1.73
N ILE A 278 2.42 15.49 1.45
CA ILE A 278 1.84 15.40 0.10
C ILE A 278 1.07 16.68 -0.20
N GLY A 279 1.39 17.27 -1.35
CA GLY A 279 0.81 18.51 -1.86
C GLY A 279 1.40 19.76 -1.21
N SER A 280 1.71 20.76 -2.04
CA SER A 280 2.08 22.11 -1.61
C SER A 280 1.20 23.16 -2.31
N ASN A 281 1.49 24.45 -2.10
CA ASN A 281 0.83 25.52 -2.83
C ASN A 281 1.29 25.61 -4.29
N ASP A 282 2.49 25.10 -4.59
CA ASP A 282 3.12 25.20 -5.92
C ASP A 282 2.88 23.92 -6.74
N ASP A 283 2.89 22.76 -6.09
CA ASP A 283 2.53 21.49 -6.74
C ASP A 283 1.66 20.61 -5.83
N CYS A 284 0.38 20.50 -6.17
CA CYS A 284 -0.53 19.64 -5.43
C CYS A 284 -0.27 18.13 -5.56
N ASN A 285 0.66 17.69 -6.43
CA ASN A 285 1.11 16.30 -6.51
C ASN A 285 2.50 16.08 -5.91
N GLU A 286 3.09 17.10 -5.29
CA GLU A 286 4.38 17.00 -4.63
C GLU A 286 4.34 15.95 -3.51
N ILE A 287 5.43 15.22 -3.33
CA ILE A 287 5.64 14.34 -2.18
C ILE A 287 7.09 14.48 -1.74
N VAL A 288 7.30 14.84 -0.48
CA VAL A 288 8.63 15.15 0.06
C VAL A 288 8.78 14.61 1.46
N ILE A 289 9.96 14.05 1.73
CA ILE A 289 10.42 13.75 3.08
C ILE A 289 11.34 14.91 3.50
N THR A 290 10.99 15.57 4.59
CA THR A 290 11.74 16.73 5.13
C THR A 290 11.77 16.71 6.65
N SER A 291 12.51 17.62 7.26
CA SER A 291 12.57 17.75 8.73
C SER A 291 11.62 18.82 9.24
N ALA A 292 11.08 18.61 10.44
CA ALA A 292 10.34 19.62 11.19
C ALA A 292 10.78 19.59 12.66
N ILE A 293 10.80 20.75 13.30
CA ILE A 293 11.12 20.86 14.72
C ILE A 293 10.04 20.18 15.56
N THR A 294 10.46 19.46 16.60
CA THR A 294 9.60 18.67 17.49
C THR A 294 9.32 19.38 18.81
N GLY A 295 10.29 20.19 19.29
CA GLY A 295 10.25 20.93 20.55
C GLY A 295 9.92 22.42 20.38
N TYR A 296 9.46 23.04 21.49
CA TYR A 296 9.12 24.48 21.61
C TYR A 296 8.44 25.09 20.39
N GLY A 297 7.25 24.61 20.06
CA GLY A 297 6.52 25.12 18.91
C GLY A 297 5.77 24.05 18.17
N ILE A 298 4.49 23.95 18.44
CA ILE A 298 3.66 22.75 18.29
C ILE A 298 3.39 22.46 16.80
N ASN A 299 4.37 21.91 16.10
CA ASN A 299 4.09 21.19 14.86
C ASN A 299 3.29 19.94 15.25
N GLU A 300 2.10 19.81 14.67
CA GLU A 300 1.27 18.63 14.87
C GLU A 300 0.80 18.15 13.51
N PHE A 301 1.13 16.90 13.23
CA PHE A 301 0.81 16.26 11.97
C PHE A 301 0.01 15.00 12.23
N SER A 302 -0.64 14.51 11.18
CA SER A 302 -1.38 13.25 11.26
C SER A 302 -0.40 12.11 11.50
N VAL A 303 -0.88 11.05 12.15
CA VAL A 303 -0.14 9.79 12.27
C VAL A 303 -0.82 8.74 11.42
N ARG A 304 -0.01 7.93 10.74
CA ARG A 304 -0.45 6.78 9.97
C ARG A 304 0.56 5.67 10.16
N CYS A 305 0.17 4.70 10.99
CA CYS A 305 1.06 3.63 11.39
C CYS A 305 1.27 2.64 10.25
N VAL A 306 2.41 1.96 10.28
CA VAL A 306 2.80 0.92 9.35
C VAL A 306 3.18 -0.34 10.11
N LYS A 307 3.10 -1.47 9.43
CA LYS A 307 3.54 -2.78 9.90
C LYS A 307 4.25 -3.47 8.74
N ASP A 308 5.45 -3.99 9.02
CA ASP A 308 6.24 -4.79 8.08
C ASP A 308 6.02 -6.30 8.30
#